data_AF-A0A966E1J1-F1
#
_entry.id   AF-A0A966E1J1-F1
#
_cell.length_a   1.000
_cell.length_b   1.000
_cell.length_c   1.000
_cell.angle_alpha   90.00
_cell.angle_beta   90.00
_cell.angle_gamma   90.00
#
_symmetry.space_group_name_H-M   'P 1'
#
loop_
_entity.id
_entity.type
_entity.pdbx_description
1 polymer ?
#
loop_
_entity_poly.entity_id
_entity_poly.type
_entity_poly.pdbx_seq_one_letter_code
_entity_poly.pdbx_strand_id
1 'polypeptide(L)' 'MHHYNHERYHESLDNVTPADVFGGRRNEILDQRALVKARTMTQRKIHNLRLAG' A
#
# COMPACT_ATOMS: atom_id res chain seq x y z
N MET A 1 -10.08 17.90 -15.64
CA MET A 1 -8.88 17.05 -15.75
C MET A 1 -8.14 16.84 -14.41
N HIS A 2 -8.24 17.73 -13.42
CA HIS A 2 -7.54 17.55 -12.12
C HIS A 2 -8.09 16.38 -11.26
N HIS A 3 -9.41 16.17 -11.24
CA HIS A 3 -10.05 15.14 -10.41
C HIS A 3 -9.66 13.70 -10.81
N TYR A 4 -9.54 13.40 -12.10
CA TYR A 4 -9.23 12.04 -12.56
C TYR A 4 -7.83 11.57 -12.15
N ASN A 5 -6.87 12.49 -12.13
CA ASN A 5 -5.46 12.14 -11.93
C ASN A 5 -5.06 12.00 -10.46
N HIS A 6 -5.72 12.72 -9.55
CA HIS A 6 -5.32 12.78 -8.14
C HIS A 6 -6.28 12.07 -7.17
N GLU A 7 -7.55 11.90 -7.52
CA GLU A 7 -8.55 11.44 -6.55
C GLU A 7 -8.94 9.97 -6.75
N ARG A 8 -8.68 9.40 -7.94
CA ARG A 8 -9.08 8.03 -8.25
C ARG A 8 -7.89 7.08 -8.21
N TYR A 9 -7.88 6.19 -7.23
CA TYR A 9 -7.03 5.01 -7.26
C TYR A 9 -7.43 4.12 -8.44
N HIS A 10 -6.45 3.59 -9.17
CA HIS A 10 -6.69 2.65 -10.26
C HIS A 10 -6.17 1.27 -9.90
N GLU A 11 -7.03 0.26 -9.97
CA GLU A 11 -6.65 -1.13 -9.67
C GLU A 11 -5.55 -1.64 -10.61
N SER A 12 -5.59 -1.23 -11.89
CA SER A 12 -4.52 -1.52 -12.86
C SER A 12 -3.18 -0.87 -12.53
N LEU A 13 -3.16 0.11 -11.62
CA LEU A 13 -1.96 0.80 -11.13
C LEU A 13 -1.65 0.41 -9.68
N ASP A 14 -2.12 -0.76 -9.21
CA ASP A 14 -1.96 -1.22 -7.83
C ASP A 14 -2.56 -0.25 -6.79
N ASN A 15 -3.68 0.38 -7.14
CA ASN A 15 -4.31 1.42 -6.34
C ASN A 15 -3.36 2.60 -6.04
N VAL A 16 -2.55 2.97 -7.02
CA VAL A 16 -1.80 4.21 -7.07
C VAL A 16 -2.57 5.19 -7.97
N THR A 17 -2.49 6.49 -7.66
CA THR A 17 -3.16 7.50 -8.49
C THR A 17 -2.39 7.70 -9.80
N PRO A 18 -3.05 8.04 -10.91
CA PRO A 18 -2.35 8.37 -12.15
C PRO A 18 -1.29 9.48 -11.97
N ALA A 19 -1.57 10.50 -11.14
CA ALA A 19 -0.62 11.57 -10.85
C ALA A 19 0.66 11.06 -10.18
N ASP A 20 0.56 10.12 -9.24
CA ASP A 20 1.72 9.49 -8.60
C ASP A 20 2.53 8.64 -9.57
N VAL A 21 1.87 7.99 -10.52
CA VAL A 21 2.54 7.23 -11.58
C VAL A 21 3.28 8.18 -12.53
N PHE A 22 2.62 9.25 -13.00
CA PHE A 22 3.28 10.27 -13.82
C PHE A 22 4.42 10.99 -13.08
N GLY A 23 4.26 11.20 -11.78
CA GLY A 23 5.29 11.77 -10.91
C GLY A 23 6.37 10.78 -10.48
N GLY A 24 6.37 9.53 -10.97
CA GLY A 24 7.39 8.52 -10.68
C GLY A 24 7.39 7.96 -9.25
N ARG A 25 6.39 8.30 -8.42
CA ARG A 25 6.30 7.91 -7.01
C ARG A 25 5.73 6.51 -6.77
N ARG A 26 5.32 5.81 -7.84
CA ARG A 26 4.68 4.49 -7.76
C ARG A 26 5.48 3.50 -6.91
N ASN A 27 6.77 3.34 -7.20
CA ASN A 27 7.59 2.33 -6.52
C ASN A 27 7.78 2.65 -5.04
N GLU A 28 8.05 3.91 -4.70
CA GLU A 28 8.17 4.36 -3.30
C GLU A 28 6.90 4.06 -2.50
N ILE A 29 5.72 4.35 -3.07
CA ILE A 29 4.43 4.05 -2.43
C ILE A 29 4.27 2.55 -2.19
N LEU A 30 4.62 1.72 -3.18
CA LEU A 30 4.51 0.26 -3.07
C LEU A 30 5.49 -0.32 -2.03
N ASP A 31 6.72 0.18 -1.98
CA ASP A 31 7.72 -0.23 -1.00
C ASP A 31 7.30 0.10 0.42
N GLN A 32 6.79 1.31 0.66
CA GLN A 32 6.25 1.70 1.97
C GLN A 32 5.07 0.81 2.38
N ARG A 33 4.15 0.50 1.45
CA ARG A 33 3.04 -0.42 1.71
C ARG A 33 3.53 -1.82 2.05
N ALA A 34 4.56 -2.32 1.37
CA ALA A 34 5.14 -3.63 1.63
C ALA A 34 5.73 -3.72 3.05
N LEU A 35 6.47 -2.69 3.48
CA LEU A 35 7.03 -2.61 4.83
C LEU A 35 5.95 -2.61 5.91
N VAL A 36 4.90 -1.79 5.75
CA VAL A 36 3.77 -1.74 6.69
C VAL A 36 3.02 -3.08 6.74
N LYS A 37 2.80 -3.71 5.59
CA LYS A 37 2.14 -5.02 5.50
C LYS A 37 2.97 -6.09 6.23
N ALA A 38 4.28 -6.15 5.99
CA ALA A 38 5.17 -7.10 6.66
C ALA A 38 5.15 -6.92 8.19
N ARG A 39 5.28 -5.68 8.67
CA ARG A 39 5.20 -5.36 10.11
C ARG A 39 3.89 -5.83 10.72
N THR A 40 2.77 -5.52 10.07
CA THR A 40 1.43 -5.88 10.55
C THR A 40 1.23 -7.39 10.59
N MET A 41 1.69 -8.12 9.56
CA MET A 41 1.59 -9.58 9.52
C MET A 41 2.41 -10.25 10.62
N THR A 42 3.62 -9.77 10.89
CA THR A 42 4.45 -10.27 11.99
C THR A 42 3.77 -10.05 13.34
N GLN A 43 3.24 -8.86 13.59
CA GLN A 43 2.51 -8.55 14.82
C GLN A 43 1.29 -9.46 15.01
N ARG A 44 0.50 -9.68 13.94
CA ARG A 44 -0.64 -10.60 13.98
C ARG A 44 -0.21 -12.04 14.28
N LYS A 45 0.89 -12.51 13.67
CA LYS A 45 1.43 -13.86 13.96
C LYS A 45 1.79 -14.02 15.43
N ILE A 46 2.50 -13.04 16.01
CA ILE A 46 2.87 -13.06 17.43
C ILE A 46 1.62 -13.05 18.32
N HIS A 47 0.65 -12.19 18.02
CA HIS A 47 -0.60 -12.10 18.78
C HIS A 47 -1.37 -13.42 18.77
N ASN A 48 -1.51 -14.05 17.60
CA ASN A 48 -2.20 -15.33 17.46
C ASN A 48 -1.47 -16.46 18.19
N LEU A 49 -0.14 -16.50 18.14
CA LEU A 49 0.66 -17.47 18.90
C LEU A 49 0.47 -17.31 20.41
N ARG A 50 0.34 -16.06 20.89
CA ARG A 50 0.07 -15.78 22.31
C ARG A 50 -1.34 -16.18 22.74
N LEU A 51 -2.33 -16.08 21.86
CA LEU A 51 -3.71 -16.50 22.14
C LEU A 51 -3.90 -18.03 22.07
N ALA A 52 -3.04 -18.73 21.32
CA ALA A 52 -3.11 -20.17 21.12
C ALA A 52 -2.37 -20.99 22.21
N GLY A 53 -1.60 -20.33 23.07
CA GLY A 53 -0.96 -20.92 24.25
C GLY A 53 -1.71 -20.57 25.52
#